data_AF-A0A945GTV3-F1
#
_entry.id   AF-A0A945GTV3-F1
#
_cell.length_a   1.000
_cell.length_b   1.000
_cell.length_c   1.000
_cell.angle_alpha   90.00
_cell.angle_beta   90.00
_cell.angle_gamma   90.00
#
_symmetry.space_group_name_H-M   'P 1'
#
loop_
_entity.id
_entity.type
_entity.pdbx_description
1 polymer ?
#
loop_
_entity_poly.entity_id
_entity_poly.type
_entity_poly.pdbx_seq_one_letter_code
_entity_poly.pdbx_strand_id
1 'polypeptide(L)'
;MSKPSTNGTNGRTANGQFAEGNKCGTGNPHARRVAQLRSKMLEAVGAHLDEIVGSMIALARDGDVQATKLILSYSLGKPQETIHPDLLDAHEKDVQKLTGQTPSFVMDEAAQERVRQLVAAADYIEGD
;
A
#
# COMPACT_ATOMS: atom_id res chain seq x y z
N MET A 1 -0.89 -18.76 29.30
CA MET A 1 0.43 -18.32 28.78
C MET A 1 1.30 -19.56 28.62
N SER A 2 1.60 -19.99 27.40
CA SER A 2 2.48 -21.14 27.14
C SER A 2 3.92 -20.80 27.52
N LYS A 3 4.59 -21.72 28.22
CA LYS A 3 5.99 -21.55 28.66
C LYS A 3 6.89 -21.44 27.41
N PRO A 4 7.83 -20.47 27.35
CA PRO A 4 8.72 -20.33 26.21
C PRO A 4 9.58 -21.59 26.02
N SER A 5 9.79 -21.96 24.75
CA SER A 5 10.64 -23.09 24.35
C SER A 5 12.05 -22.95 24.94
N THR A 6 12.62 -24.05 25.42
CA THR A 6 14.01 -24.12 25.88
C THR A 6 14.99 -23.83 24.74
N ASN A 7 16.03 -23.03 25.00
CA ASN A 7 17.11 -22.77 24.05
C ASN A 7 18.07 -23.99 23.97
N GLY A 8 18.71 -24.21 22.80
CA GLY A 8 19.81 -25.17 22.65
C GLY A 8 19.54 -26.43 21.83
N THR A 9 18.28 -26.83 21.58
CA THR A 9 17.97 -28.09 20.86
C THR A 9 17.15 -27.91 19.57
N ASN A 10 16.58 -26.72 19.33
CA ASN A 10 15.71 -26.43 18.18
C ASN A 10 16.41 -25.62 17.06
N GLY A 11 17.72 -25.83 16.84
CA GLY A 11 18.50 -25.04 15.87
C GLY A 11 18.79 -23.60 16.32
N ARG A 12 18.86 -23.38 17.64
CA ARG A 12 19.26 -22.11 18.26
C ARG A 12 20.38 -22.34 19.27
N THR A 13 21.29 -21.38 19.40
CA THR A 13 22.37 -21.38 20.40
C THR A 13 21.80 -21.23 21.82
N ALA A 14 22.61 -21.47 22.84
CA ALA A 14 22.22 -21.31 24.24
C ALA A 14 21.70 -19.88 24.56
N ASN A 15 22.20 -18.88 23.82
CA ASN A 15 21.79 -17.47 23.93
C ASN A 15 20.55 -17.13 23.07
N GLY A 16 19.88 -18.12 22.48
CA GLY A 16 18.67 -17.95 21.70
C GLY A 16 18.87 -17.45 20.26
N GLN A 17 20.11 -17.29 19.80
CA GLN A 17 20.43 -16.94 18.41
C GLN A 17 20.25 -18.16 17.50
N PHE A 18 20.10 -17.95 16.19
CA PHE A 18 20.09 -19.07 15.25
C PHE A 18 21.47 -19.74 15.20
N ALA A 19 21.50 -21.06 15.38
CA ALA A 19 22.73 -21.83 15.25
C ALA A 19 23.01 -22.14 13.77
N GLU A 20 24.27 -22.43 13.43
CA GLU A 20 24.65 -22.89 12.09
C GLU A 20 23.86 -24.17 11.72
N GLY A 21 23.38 -24.25 10.48
CA GLY A 21 22.58 -25.38 10.02
C GLY A 21 21.14 -25.42 10.56
N ASN A 22 20.66 -24.34 11.20
CA ASN A 22 19.25 -24.26 11.60
C ASN A 22 18.32 -24.41 10.39
N LYS A 23 17.15 -25.01 10.60
CA LYS A 23 16.13 -25.25 9.55
C LYS A 23 15.79 -24.00 8.73
N CYS A 24 15.82 -22.82 9.35
CA CYS A 24 15.53 -21.55 8.69
C CYS A 24 16.74 -20.87 8.03
N GLY A 25 17.98 -21.30 8.32
CA GLY A 25 19.22 -20.71 7.81
C GLY A 25 20.07 -21.65 6.96
N THR A 26 19.53 -22.82 6.58
CA THR A 26 20.09 -23.68 5.51
C THR A 26 20.19 -22.95 4.16
N GLY A 27 19.53 -21.79 4.02
CA GLY A 27 19.56 -20.96 2.82
C GLY A 27 18.68 -21.50 1.70
N ASN A 28 18.35 -20.66 0.72
CA ASN A 28 17.62 -21.10 -0.46
C ASN A 28 18.57 -21.89 -1.39
N PRO A 29 18.30 -23.17 -1.73
CA PRO A 29 19.14 -23.97 -2.63
C PRO A 29 19.41 -23.31 -3.99
N HIS A 30 18.50 -22.44 -4.43
CA HIS A 30 18.59 -21.72 -5.68
C HIS A 30 19.10 -20.28 -5.53
N ALA A 31 19.47 -19.83 -4.32
CA ALA A 31 19.86 -18.44 -4.05
C ALA A 31 20.94 -17.94 -5.02
N ARG A 32 22.00 -18.73 -5.21
CA ARG A 32 23.11 -18.37 -6.11
C ARG A 32 22.66 -18.26 -7.56
N ARG A 33 21.85 -19.22 -8.03
CA ARG A 33 21.32 -19.22 -9.40
C ARG A 33 20.39 -18.03 -9.65
N VAL A 34 19.49 -17.75 -8.70
CA VAL A 34 18.56 -16.62 -8.80
C VAL A 34 19.31 -15.29 -8.73
N ALA A 35 20.34 -15.17 -7.89
CA ALA A 35 21.18 -13.98 -7.85
C ALA A 35 21.84 -13.71 -9.21
N GLN A 36 22.41 -14.75 -9.84
CA GLN A 36 23.01 -14.63 -11.18
C GLN A 36 21.99 -14.21 -12.24
N LEU A 37 20.78 -14.78 -12.22
CA LEU A 37 19.71 -14.40 -13.15
C LEU A 37 19.28 -12.94 -12.94
N ARG A 38 19.12 -12.51 -11.69
CA ARG A 38 18.77 -11.13 -11.36
C ARG A 38 19.86 -10.16 -11.81
N SER A 39 21.12 -10.46 -11.56
CA SER A 39 22.24 -9.61 -12.01
C SER A 39 22.23 -9.43 -13.53
N LYS A 40 22.11 -10.52 -14.29
CA LYS A 40 22.05 -10.47 -15.76
C LYS A 40 20.82 -9.71 -16.27
N MET A 41 19.67 -9.89 -15.63
CA MET A 41 18.45 -9.18 -16.01
C MET A 41 18.56 -7.68 -15.74
N LEU A 42 19.09 -7.30 -14.58
CA LEU A 42 19.29 -5.89 -14.23
C LEU A 42 20.30 -5.20 -15.14
N GLU A 43 21.39 -5.89 -15.50
CA GLU A 43 22.38 -5.40 -16.46
C GLU A 43 21.74 -5.20 -17.84
N ALA A 44 21.01 -6.19 -18.34
CA ALA A 44 20.35 -6.10 -19.64
C ALA A 44 19.27 -5.01 -19.69
N VAL A 45 18.42 -4.92 -18.66
CA VAL A 45 17.33 -3.93 -18.61
C VAL A 45 17.87 -2.53 -18.36
N GLY A 46 18.89 -2.38 -17.52
CA GLY A 46 19.40 -1.06 -17.11
C GLY A 46 19.87 -0.20 -18.28
N ALA A 47 20.51 -0.80 -19.28
CA ALA A 47 20.95 -0.08 -20.48
C ALA A 47 19.79 0.40 -21.38
N HIS A 48 18.62 -0.22 -21.28
CA HIS A 48 17.45 0.03 -22.16
C HIS A 48 16.24 0.55 -21.40
N LEU A 49 16.40 0.97 -20.15
CA LEU A 49 15.28 1.29 -19.28
C LEU A 49 14.40 2.40 -19.87
N ASP A 50 15.03 3.45 -20.42
CA ASP A 50 14.32 4.58 -21.02
C ASP A 50 13.51 4.17 -22.25
N GLU A 51 14.05 3.28 -23.10
CA GLU A 51 13.37 2.77 -24.30
C GLU A 51 12.17 1.89 -23.94
N ILE A 52 12.33 1.05 -22.91
CA ILE A 52 11.26 0.18 -22.40
C ILE A 52 10.13 1.03 -21.81
N VAL A 53 10.47 2.03 -20.98
CA VAL A 53 9.49 2.95 -20.40
C VAL A 53 8.80 3.78 -21.48
N GLY A 54 9.54 4.29 -22.47
CA GLY A 54 8.98 5.02 -23.60
C GLY A 54 7.97 4.18 -24.40
N SER A 55 8.31 2.92 -24.69
CA SER A 55 7.41 1.98 -25.36
C SER A 55 6.16 1.67 -24.54
N MET A 56 6.32 1.54 -23.21
CA MET A 56 5.19 1.31 -22.30
C MET A 56 4.26 2.52 -22.23
N ILE A 57 4.79 3.74 -22.28
CA ILE A 57 3.99 4.98 -22.37
C ILE A 57 3.21 5.02 -23.69
N ALA A 58 3.83 4.63 -24.81
CA ALA A 58 3.13 4.56 -26.09
C ALA A 58 1.95 3.58 -26.03
N LEU A 59 2.17 2.36 -25.51
CA LEU A 59 1.09 1.37 -25.31
C LEU A 59 -0.05 1.91 -24.43
N ALA A 60 0.28 2.59 -23.34
CA ALA A 60 -0.74 3.18 -22.47
C ALA A 60 -1.55 4.27 -23.19
N ARG A 61 -0.91 5.10 -24.03
CA ARG A 61 -1.59 6.11 -24.85
C ARG A 61 -2.52 5.49 -25.89
N ASP A 62 -2.15 4.34 -26.43
CA ASP A 62 -2.95 3.58 -27.39
C ASP A 62 -4.09 2.78 -26.74
N GLY A 63 -4.23 2.85 -25.42
CA GLY A 63 -5.35 2.28 -24.67
C GLY A 63 -5.06 0.94 -24.00
N ASP A 64 -3.79 0.51 -23.90
CA ASP A 64 -3.43 -0.66 -23.11
C ASP A 64 -3.67 -0.39 -21.61
N VAL A 65 -4.68 -1.06 -21.06
CA VAL A 65 -5.11 -0.89 -19.67
C VAL A 65 -4.06 -1.40 -18.67
N GLN A 66 -3.28 -2.42 -19.03
CA GLN A 66 -2.24 -2.97 -18.14
C GLN A 66 -1.03 -2.04 -18.06
N ALA A 67 -0.56 -1.53 -19.21
CA ALA A 67 0.49 -0.52 -19.25
C ALA A 67 0.07 0.74 -18.50
N THR A 68 -1.17 1.20 -18.72
CA THR A 68 -1.76 2.35 -18.01
C THR A 68 -1.78 2.11 -16.49
N LYS A 69 -2.27 0.95 -16.05
CA LYS A 69 -2.30 0.60 -14.63
C LYS A 69 -0.91 0.58 -14.02
N LEU A 70 0.08 0.04 -14.71
CA LEU A 70 1.45 -0.04 -14.23
C LEU A 70 2.06 1.36 -14.09
N ILE A 71 1.93 2.20 -15.11
CA ILE A 71 2.42 3.59 -15.07
C ILE A 71 1.76 4.35 -13.92
N LEU A 72 0.42 4.35 -13.83
CA LEU A 72 -0.31 5.11 -12.82
C LEU A 72 0.01 4.62 -11.39
N SER A 73 0.11 3.30 -11.18
CA SER A 73 0.40 2.74 -9.85
C SER A 73 1.77 3.14 -9.31
N TYR A 74 2.75 3.34 -10.19
CA TYR A 74 4.12 3.71 -9.82
C TYR A 74 4.37 5.22 -9.88
N SER A 75 3.59 5.99 -10.65
CA SER A 75 3.72 7.45 -10.73
C SER A 75 2.84 8.21 -9.73
N LEU A 76 1.58 7.80 -9.58
CA LEU A 76 0.60 8.43 -8.70
C LEU A 76 0.38 7.65 -7.40
N GLY A 77 0.83 6.39 -7.35
CA GLY A 77 0.58 5.47 -6.25
C GLY A 77 -0.72 4.69 -6.41
N LYS A 78 -1.02 3.83 -5.43
CA LYS A 78 -2.31 3.14 -5.37
C LYS A 78 -3.38 4.12 -4.88
N PRO A 79 -4.60 4.09 -5.44
CA PRO A 79 -5.74 4.76 -4.84
C PRO A 79 -5.83 4.38 -3.36
N GLN A 80 -6.09 5.38 -2.50
CA GLN A 80 -6.33 5.11 -1.09
C GLN A 80 -7.52 4.17 -0.97
N GLU A 81 -7.38 3.17 -0.11
CA GLU A 81 -8.47 2.25 0.16
C GLU A 81 -9.59 3.01 0.86
N THR A 82 -10.82 2.82 0.37
CA THR A 82 -11.98 3.45 0.99
C THR A 82 -12.11 2.95 2.43
N ILE A 83 -12.03 3.88 3.38
CA ILE A 83 -12.20 3.58 4.79
C ILE A 83 -13.65 3.17 5.01
N HIS A 84 -13.84 2.07 5.74
CA HIS A 84 -15.18 1.66 6.13
C HIS A 84 -15.85 2.81 6.90
N PRO A 85 -17.10 3.20 6.57
CA PRO A 85 -17.74 4.38 7.14
C PRO A 85 -17.74 4.38 8.67
N ASP A 86 -18.02 3.23 9.28
CA ASP A 86 -18.03 3.08 10.75
C ASP A 86 -16.65 3.19 11.43
N LEU A 87 -15.55 3.18 10.66
CA LEU A 87 -14.18 3.29 11.15
C LEU A 87 -13.54 4.66 10.85
N LEU A 88 -14.30 5.57 10.25
CA LEU A 88 -13.80 6.89 9.85
C LEU A 88 -13.30 7.69 11.06
N ASP A 89 -14.07 7.75 12.14
CA ASP A 89 -13.70 8.46 13.38
C ASP A 89 -12.41 7.94 14.02
N ALA A 90 -12.16 6.63 13.94
CA ALA A 90 -10.95 6.02 14.45
C ALA A 90 -9.75 6.39 13.58
N HIS A 91 -9.93 6.39 12.26
CA HIS A 91 -8.90 6.79 11.32
C HIS A 91 -8.55 8.28 11.46
N GLU A 92 -9.53 9.16 11.58
CA GLU A 92 -9.31 10.61 11.77
C GLU A 92 -8.49 10.90 13.02
N LYS A 93 -8.79 10.21 14.14
CA LYS A 93 -8.00 10.30 15.38
C LYS A 93 -6.55 9.86 15.19
N ASP A 94 -6.32 8.81 14.41
CA ASP A 94 -4.97 8.31 14.15
C ASP A 94 -4.18 9.23 13.20
N VAL A 95 -4.83 9.79 12.18
CA VAL A 95 -4.25 10.83 11.30
C VAL A 95 -3.91 12.08 12.10
N GLN A 96 -4.76 12.49 13.03
CA GLN A 96 -4.54 13.66 13.89
C GLN A 96 -3.32 13.48 14.80
N LYS A 97 -3.14 12.29 15.39
CA LYS A 97 -1.94 11.97 16.20
C LYS A 97 -0.66 12.03 15.37
N LEU A 98 -0.74 11.62 14.09
CA LEU A 98 0.42 11.51 13.22
C LEU A 98 0.85 12.86 12.61
N THR A 99 -0.12 13.70 12.23
CA THR A 99 0.12 14.94 11.49
C THR A 99 0.09 16.20 12.37
N GLY A 100 -0.47 16.10 13.59
CA GLY A 100 -0.71 17.26 14.46
C GLY A 100 -1.74 18.26 13.90
N GLN A 101 -2.30 17.98 12.72
CA GLN A 101 -3.35 18.76 12.10
C GLN A 101 -4.69 18.10 12.39
N THR A 102 -5.67 18.88 12.85
CA THR A 102 -7.07 18.51 12.71
C THR A 102 -7.47 18.73 11.25
N PRO A 103 -7.85 17.69 10.49
CA PRO A 103 -8.50 17.91 9.22
C PRO A 103 -9.90 18.46 9.52
N SER A 104 -10.03 19.78 9.54
CA SER A 104 -11.32 20.44 9.66
C SER A 104 -11.95 20.49 8.27
N PHE A 105 -12.91 19.61 7.99
CA PHE A 105 -13.92 19.96 7.00
C PHE A 105 -14.79 21.04 7.65
N VAL A 106 -14.39 22.31 7.50
CA VAL A 106 -15.26 23.43 7.86
C VAL A 106 -16.22 23.60 6.69
N MET A 107 -17.45 23.11 6.84
CA MET A 107 -18.53 23.54 5.96
C MET A 107 -18.66 25.05 6.14
N ASP A 108 -18.29 25.82 5.11
CA ASP A 108 -18.53 27.26 5.11
C ASP A 108 -20.05 27.54 5.20
N GLU A 109 -20.41 28.75 5.60
CA GLU A 109 -21.80 29.13 5.84
C GLU A 109 -22.67 28.90 4.59
N ALA A 110 -22.10 29.09 3.40
CA ALA A 110 -22.78 28.85 2.12
C ALA A 110 -23.02 27.35 1.85
N ALA A 111 -22.10 26.47 2.25
CA ALA A 111 -22.25 25.02 2.16
C ALA A 111 -23.30 24.52 3.17
N GLN A 112 -23.31 25.07 4.38
CA GLN A 112 -24.34 24.77 5.38
C GLN A 112 -25.73 25.18 4.89
N GLU A 113 -25.84 26.34 4.24
CA GLU A 113 -27.10 26.84 3.72
C GLU A 113 -27.62 26.01 2.54
N ARG A 114 -26.73 25.54 1.64
CA ARG A 114 -27.10 24.59 0.57
C ARG A 114 -27.59 23.25 1.12
N VAL A 115 -26.94 22.71 2.14
CA VAL A 115 -27.39 21.47 2.79
C VAL A 115 -28.75 21.69 3.45
N ARG A 116 -28.97 22.81 4.14
CA ARG A 116 -30.30 23.15 4.71
C ARG A 116 -31.39 23.29 3.64
N GLN A 117 -31.09 23.95 2.52
CA GLN A 117 -32.04 24.11 1.42
C GLN A 117 -32.42 22.75 0.80
N LEU A 118 -31.45 21.84 0.66
CA LEU A 118 -31.70 20.49 0.15
C LEU A 118 -32.52 19.63 1.10
N VAL A 119 -32.24 19.68 2.41
CA VAL A 119 -33.02 18.96 3.43
C VAL A 119 -34.45 19.50 3.51
N ALA A 120 -34.63 20.82 3.52
CA ALA A 120 -35.96 21.44 3.52
C ALA A 120 -36.78 21.13 2.25
N ALA A 121 -36.11 20.99 1.09
CA ALA A 121 -36.76 20.57 -0.15
C ALA A 121 -37.15 19.08 -0.14
N ALA A 122 -36.41 18.23 0.58
CA ALA A 122 -36.73 16.82 0.74
C ALA A 122 -37.91 16.61 1.70
N ASP A 123 -37.98 17.36 2.81
CA ASP A 123 -39.08 17.32 3.77
C ASP A 123 -40.42 17.80 3.16
N TYR A 124 -40.40 18.51 2.03
CA TYR A 124 -41.59 18.93 1.29
C TYR A 124 -42.16 17.82 0.37
N ILE A 125 -41.40 16.76 0.10
CA ILE A 125 -41.81 15.69 -0.84
C ILE A 125 -42.48 14.51 -0.11
N GLU A 126 -42.24 14.32 1.19
CA GLU A 126 -42.83 13.24 2.00
C GLU A 126 -44.13 13.63 2.73
N GLY A 127 -44.64 14.86 2.52
CA GLY A 127 -45.75 15.46 3.26
C GLY A 127 -47.06 15.63 2.47
N ASP A 128 -47.41 14.74 1.54
CA ASP A 128 -48.72 14.68 0.86
C ASP A 128 -49.27 13.24 0.83
#